data_AF-A0A9P0VTZ3-F1
#
_entry.id   AF-A0A9P0VTZ3-F1
#
_cell.length_a   1.000
_cell.length_b   1.000
_cell.length_c   1.000
_cell.angle_alpha   90.00
_cell.angle_beta   90.00
_cell.angle_gamma   90.00
#
_symmetry.space_group_name_H-M   'P 1'
#
loop_
_entity.id
_entity.type
_entity.pdbx_description
1 polymer ?
#
loop_
_entity_poly.entity_id
_entity_poly.type
_entity_poly.pdbx_seq_one_letter_code
_entity_poly.pdbx_strand_id
1 'polypeptide(L)'
;MFSVLLHLTVTPYFLLTEIQKGGSTLFIVLQSCWVFVHCLKFYAIIDRCDVCQNEADKILDSVQRVLADYAEESPLKSALIRFAMQLSQCQIRFNTSGLFALDRSIFTSFVAAITTYLVVLIQMNNYQN
;
A
#
# COMPACT_ATOMS: atom_id res chain seq x y z
N MET A 1 1.32 5.21 8.04
CA MET A 1 1.82 5.21 6.65
C MET A 1 3.02 6.14 6.47
N PHE A 2 2.92 7.44 6.79
CA PHE A 2 4.04 8.40 6.67
C PHE A 2 5.33 7.98 7.41
N SER A 3 5.22 7.47 8.64
CA SER A 3 6.39 6.93 9.37
C SER A 3 7.06 5.75 8.64
N VAL A 4 6.28 4.87 7.99
CA VAL A 4 6.82 3.76 7.20
C VAL A 4 7.54 4.28 5.96
N LEU A 5 6.97 5.28 5.28
CA LEU A 5 7.58 5.91 4.11
C LEU A 5 8.90 6.62 4.45
N LEU A 6 8.94 7.35 5.58
CA LEU A 6 10.17 7.98 6.06
C LEU A 6 11.26 6.95 6.39
N HIS A 7 10.91 5.84 7.04
CA HIS A 7 11.86 4.76 7.26
C HIS A 7 12.28 4.08 5.95
N LEU A 8 11.39 3.95 4.98
CA LEU A 8 11.68 3.35 3.67
C LEU A 8 12.63 4.22 2.82
N THR A 9 12.72 5.53 3.07
CA THR A 9 13.66 6.43 2.37
C THR A 9 14.97 6.63 3.13
N VAL A 10 14.91 6.83 4.44
CA VAL A 10 16.09 7.17 5.26
C VAL A 10 17.01 5.97 5.49
N THR A 11 16.43 4.80 5.78
CA THR A 11 17.17 3.57 6.10
C THR A 11 18.05 3.08 4.92
N PRO A 12 17.56 2.97 3.68
CA PRO A 12 18.41 2.55 2.57
C PRO A 12 19.47 3.59 2.19
N TYR A 13 19.25 4.89 2.46
CA TYR A 13 20.30 5.91 2.31
C TYR A 13 21.48 5.64 3.25
N PHE A 14 21.22 5.44 4.54
CA PHE A 14 22.28 5.11 5.50
C PHE A 14 23.01 3.81 5.13
N LEU A 15 22.26 2.77 4.71
CA LEU A 15 22.82 1.52 4.21
C LEU A 15 23.80 1.75 3.04
N LEU A 16 23.40 2.55 2.05
CA LEU A 16 24.22 2.84 0.88
C LEU A 16 25.48 3.64 1.23
N THR A 17 25.36 4.65 2.09
CA THR A 17 26.52 5.41 2.55
C THR A 17 27.54 4.53 3.30
N GLU A 18 27.06 3.53 4.04
CA GLU A 18 27.93 2.63 4.79
C GLU A 18 28.59 1.60 3.87
N ILE A 19 27.89 1.10 2.86
CA ILE A 19 28.46 0.25 1.80
C ILE A 19 29.60 0.99 1.07
N GLN A 20 29.38 2.26 0.70
CA GLN A 20 30.40 3.06 0.01
C GLN A 20 31.65 3.31 0.85
N LYS A 21 31.48 3.49 2.16
CA LYS A 21 32.59 3.71 3.10
C LYS A 21 33.32 2.43 3.49
N GLY A 22 32.90 1.27 2.99
CA GLY A 22 33.44 -0.03 3.40
C GLY A 22 33.20 -0.32 4.88
N GLY A 23 32.05 0.12 5.41
CA GLY A 23 31.70 -0.01 6.81
C GLY A 23 31.42 -1.46 7.24
N SER A 24 30.97 -1.63 8.49
CA SER A 24 30.83 -2.96 9.10
C SER A 24 29.79 -3.84 8.37
N THR A 25 30.20 -5.02 7.91
CA THR A 25 29.32 -6.01 7.27
C THR A 25 28.10 -6.35 8.15
N LEU A 26 28.28 -6.42 9.47
CA LEU A 26 27.18 -6.67 10.42
C LEU A 26 26.13 -5.56 10.36
N PHE A 27 26.58 -4.30 10.30
CA PHE A 27 25.68 -3.15 10.22
C PHE A 27 24.91 -3.16 8.90
N ILE A 28 25.58 -3.46 7.78
CA ILE A 28 24.97 -3.57 6.45
C ILE A 28 23.87 -4.65 6.43
N VAL A 29 24.13 -5.83 7.00
CA VAL A 29 23.17 -6.93 7.08
C VAL A 29 21.96 -6.56 7.94
N LEU A 30 22.20 -5.99 9.13
CA LEU A 30 21.12 -5.54 10.02
C LEU A 30 20.24 -4.48 9.38
N GLN A 31 20.85 -3.49 8.72
CA GLN A 31 20.13 -2.44 8.01
C GLN A 31 19.32 -2.99 6.82
N SER A 32 19.89 -3.92 6.06
CA SER A 32 19.19 -4.58 4.95
C SER A 32 17.98 -5.37 5.45
N CYS A 33 18.12 -6.13 6.54
CA CYS A 33 17.02 -6.83 7.18
C CYS A 33 15.93 -5.85 7.66
N TRP A 34 16.34 -4.72 8.23
CA TRP A 34 15.42 -3.69 8.69
C TRP A 34 14.58 -3.07 7.57
N VAL A 35 15.20 -2.75 6.43
CA VAL A 35 14.52 -2.28 5.22
C VAL A 35 13.52 -3.33 4.74
N PHE A 36 13.93 -4.60 4.68
CA PHE A 36 13.06 -5.69 4.26
C PHE A 36 11.82 -5.83 5.15
N VAL A 37 11.98 -5.75 6.47
CA VAL A 37 10.85 -5.75 7.42
C VAL A 37 9.89 -4.59 7.16
N HIS A 38 10.39 -3.39 6.85
CA HIS A 38 9.55 -2.24 6.52
C HIS A 38 8.79 -2.42 5.20
N CYS A 39 9.45 -2.97 4.18
CA CYS A 39 8.82 -3.34 2.91
C CYS A 39 7.69 -4.35 3.13
N LEU A 40 7.93 -5.40 3.92
CA LEU A 40 6.90 -6.41 4.23
C LEU A 40 5.71 -5.80 4.99
N LYS A 41 5.95 -4.90 5.95
CA LYS A 41 4.87 -4.21 6.67
C LYS A 41 4.04 -3.35 5.72
N PHE A 42 4.68 -2.63 4.80
CA PHE A 42 3.97 -1.82 3.81
C PHE A 42 3.16 -2.69 2.84
N TYR A 43 3.76 -3.77 2.33
CA TYR A 43 3.09 -4.74 1.48
C TYR A 43 1.88 -5.38 2.19
N ALA A 44 2.03 -5.77 3.45
CA ALA A 44 0.93 -6.33 4.24
C ALA A 44 -0.24 -5.36 4.35
N ILE A 45 0.00 -4.05 4.51
CA ILE A 45 -1.08 -3.05 4.53
C ILE A 45 -1.82 -3.03 3.19
N ILE A 46 -1.09 -3.02 2.08
CA ILE A 46 -1.68 -3.03 0.73
C ILE A 46 -2.49 -4.31 0.50
N ASP A 47 -1.97 -5.46 0.92
CA ASP A 47 -2.65 -6.75 0.81
C ASP A 47 -3.95 -6.78 1.63
N ARG A 48 -3.96 -6.23 2.86
CA ARG A 48 -5.19 -6.13 3.65
C ARG A 48 -6.20 -5.18 3.02
N CYS A 49 -5.74 -4.10 2.41
CA CYS A 49 -6.62 -3.21 1.64
C CYS A 49 -7.24 -3.97 0.47
N ASP A 50 -6.44 -4.67 -0.34
CA ASP A 50 -6.86 -5.48 -1.50
C ASP A 50 -7.91 -6.54 -1.12
N VAL A 51 -7.65 -7.31 -0.06
CA VAL A 51 -8.59 -8.30 0.48
C VAL A 51 -9.90 -7.64 0.90
N CYS A 52 -9.85 -6.49 1.55
CA CYS A 52 -11.07 -5.81 1.98
C CYS A 52 -11.89 -5.24 0.80
N GLN A 53 -11.26 -4.79 -0.30
CA GLN A 53 -12.01 -4.38 -1.50
C GLN A 53 -12.69 -5.61 -2.12
N ASN A 54 -11.96 -6.72 -2.25
CA ASN A 54 -12.50 -7.96 -2.79
C ASN A 54 -13.69 -8.50 -1.97
N GLU A 55 -13.63 -8.43 -0.64
CA GLU A 55 -14.76 -8.84 0.20
C GLU A 55 -15.95 -7.87 0.07
N ALA A 56 -15.70 -6.56 -0.07
CA ALA A 56 -16.76 -5.58 -0.31
C ALA A 56 -17.50 -5.86 -1.64
N ASP A 57 -16.76 -6.20 -2.69
CA ASP A 57 -17.32 -6.55 -4.00
C ASP A 57 -18.15 -7.85 -3.94
N LYS A 58 -17.69 -8.87 -3.21
CA LYS A 58 -18.46 -10.11 -2.99
C LYS A 58 -19.75 -9.88 -2.21
N ILE A 59 -19.71 -9.01 -1.20
CA ILE A 59 -20.91 -8.62 -0.44
C ILE A 59 -21.90 -7.91 -1.38
N LEU A 60 -21.41 -6.99 -2.22
CA LEU A 60 -22.26 -6.29 -3.18
C LEU A 60 -22.94 -7.25 -4.17
N ASP A 61 -22.20 -8.20 -4.75
CA ASP A 61 -22.76 -9.22 -5.66
C ASP A 61 -23.84 -10.07 -4.95
N SER A 62 -23.56 -10.50 -3.73
CA SER A 62 -24.49 -11.30 -2.92
C SER A 62 -25.78 -10.52 -2.62
N VAL A 63 -25.64 -9.25 -2.23
CA VAL A 63 -26.76 -8.35 -1.92
C VAL A 63 -27.60 -8.08 -3.17
N GLN A 64 -26.98 -7.85 -4.31
CA GLN A 64 -27.68 -7.63 -5.58
C GLN A 64 -28.47 -8.87 -6.00
N ARG A 65 -27.91 -10.08 -5.82
CA ARG A 65 -28.62 -11.33 -6.10
C ARG A 65 -29.84 -11.52 -5.20
N VAL A 66 -29.68 -11.30 -3.89
CA VAL A 66 -30.80 -11.35 -2.94
C VAL A 66 -31.88 -10.33 -3.32
N LEU A 67 -31.50 -9.12 -3.72
CA LEU A 67 -32.44 -8.09 -4.16
C LEU A 67 -33.20 -8.45 -5.43
N ALA A 68 -32.57 -9.19 -6.35
CA ALA A 68 -33.20 -9.65 -7.58
C ALA A 68 -34.24 -10.75 -7.32
N ASP A 69 -33.97 -11.67 -6.39
CA ASP A 69 -34.87 -12.78 -6.05
C ASP A 69 -35.99 -12.37 -5.07
N TYR A 70 -35.80 -11.30 -4.29
CA TYR A 70 -36.74 -10.88 -3.25
C TYR A 70 -37.77 -9.87 -3.76
N ALA A 71 -38.93 -10.37 -4.19
CA ALA A 71 -40.01 -9.55 -4.75
C ALA A 71 -40.74 -8.67 -3.71
N GLU A 72 -40.84 -9.12 -2.46
CA GLU A 72 -41.64 -8.47 -1.42
C GLU A 72 -41.01 -7.17 -0.90
N GLU A 73 -41.78 -6.08 -0.91
CA GLU A 73 -41.35 -4.81 -0.32
C GLU A 73 -41.32 -4.91 1.21
N SER A 74 -40.12 -4.93 1.77
CA SER A 74 -39.89 -5.02 3.21
C SER A 74 -38.91 -3.93 3.68
N PRO A 75 -38.95 -3.53 4.97
CA PRO A 75 -37.95 -2.62 5.53
C PRO A 75 -36.52 -3.18 5.39
N LEU A 76 -36.37 -4.51 5.35
CA LEU A 76 -35.12 -5.19 5.07
C LEU A 76 -34.64 -4.95 3.63
N LYS A 77 -35.53 -5.08 2.64
CA LYS A 77 -35.22 -4.79 1.23
C LYS A 77 -34.76 -3.34 1.05
N SER A 78 -35.48 -2.40 1.66
CA SER A 78 -35.09 -0.99 1.66
C SER A 78 -33.71 -0.74 2.29
N ALA A 79 -33.38 -1.42 3.39
CA ALA A 79 -32.06 -1.34 4.01
C ALA A 79 -30.95 -1.91 3.12
N LEU A 80 -31.19 -3.06 2.48
CA LEU A 80 -30.29 -3.70 1.51
C LEU A 80 -30.04 -2.83 0.29
N ILE A 81 -31.07 -2.19 -0.27
CA ILE A 81 -30.93 -1.24 -1.38
C ILE A 81 -30.03 -0.06 -0.99
N ARG A 82 -30.23 0.52 0.19
CA ARG A 82 -29.41 1.63 0.68
C ARG A 82 -27.96 1.20 0.92
N PHE A 83 -27.76 0.00 1.48
CA PHE A 83 -26.44 -0.58 1.67
C PHE A 83 -25.73 -0.87 0.35
N ALA A 84 -26.42 -1.47 -0.63
CA ALA A 84 -25.89 -1.73 -1.97
C ALA A 84 -25.52 -0.43 -2.69
N MET A 85 -26.38 0.59 -2.61
CA MET A 85 -26.08 1.91 -3.15
C MET A 85 -24.83 2.50 -2.48
N GLN A 86 -24.74 2.46 -1.15
CA GLN A 86 -23.57 2.94 -0.42
C GLN A 86 -22.29 2.20 -0.82
N LEU A 87 -22.32 0.88 -0.96
CA LEU A 87 -21.19 0.06 -1.42
C LEU A 87 -20.81 0.35 -2.88
N SER A 88 -21.79 0.54 -3.77
CA SER A 88 -21.50 0.83 -5.19
C SER A 88 -20.99 2.24 -5.42
N GLN A 89 -21.53 3.23 -4.69
CA GLN A 89 -21.16 4.64 -4.80
C GLN A 89 -19.86 4.95 -4.04
N CYS A 90 -19.63 4.26 -2.93
CA CYS A 90 -18.39 4.27 -2.19
C CYS A 90 -17.69 2.94 -2.44
N GLN A 91 -17.27 2.69 -3.70
CA GLN A 91 -16.33 1.59 -3.96
C GLN A 91 -15.23 1.72 -2.92
N ILE A 92 -15.01 0.67 -2.13
CA ILE A 92 -14.03 0.67 -1.04
C ILE A 92 -12.63 0.64 -1.66
N ARG A 93 -12.27 1.72 -2.36
CA ARG A 93 -10.94 1.99 -2.84
C ARG A 93 -10.26 2.65 -1.66
N PHE A 94 -9.40 1.90 -0.99
CA PHE A 94 -8.58 2.43 0.08
C PHE A 94 -7.67 3.51 -0.51
N ASN A 95 -8.14 4.75 -0.48
CA ASN A 95 -7.42 5.90 -0.98
C ASN A 95 -6.77 6.59 0.21
N THR A 96 -5.50 6.94 0.10
CA THR A 96 -4.84 7.71 1.15
C THR A 96 -5.21 9.16 0.95
N SER A 97 -6.29 9.57 1.63
CA SER A 97 -6.74 10.97 1.68
C SER A 97 -7.00 11.61 0.31
N GLY A 98 -7.46 10.83 -0.68
CA GLY A 98 -7.77 11.34 -2.01
C GLY A 98 -6.58 11.40 -2.98
N LEU A 99 -5.35 11.21 -2.49
CA LEU A 99 -4.14 11.39 -3.30
C LEU A 99 -3.85 10.21 -4.23
N PHE A 100 -4.03 8.96 -3.76
CA PHE A 100 -3.71 7.77 -4.54
C PHE A 100 -4.37 6.50 -3.95
N ALA A 101 -4.89 5.64 -4.84
CA ALA A 101 -5.60 4.42 -4.49
C ALA A 101 -4.61 3.28 -4.17
N LEU A 102 -4.60 2.77 -2.94
CA LEU A 102 -3.73 1.68 -2.47
C LEU A 102 -4.01 0.39 -3.24
N ASP A 103 -3.32 0.25 -4.37
CA ASP A 103 -3.29 -0.93 -5.20
C ASP A 103 -1.86 -1.50 -5.26
N ARG A 104 -1.70 -2.69 -5.85
CA ARG A 104 -0.37 -3.30 -6.01
C ARG A 104 0.58 -2.47 -6.87
N SER A 105 0.06 -1.60 -7.76
CA SER A 105 0.87 -0.71 -8.60
C SER A 105 1.52 0.44 -7.82
N ILE A 106 0.87 0.92 -6.74
CA ILE A 106 1.49 1.91 -5.85
C ILE A 106 2.75 1.34 -5.19
N PHE A 107 2.75 0.07 -4.78
CA PHE A 107 3.93 -0.54 -4.18
C PHE A 107 5.13 -0.49 -5.12
N THR A 108 4.95 -0.93 -6.37
CA THR A 108 6.02 -0.94 -7.38
C THR A 108 6.46 0.48 -7.73
N SER A 109 5.52 1.42 -7.82
CA SER A 109 5.80 2.84 -8.07
C SER A 109 6.64 3.47 -6.94
N PHE A 110 6.33 3.18 -5.67
CA PHE A 110 7.12 3.65 -4.54
C PHE A 110 8.52 3.06 -4.55
N VAL A 111 8.65 1.74 -4.75
CA VAL A 111 9.97 1.08 -4.82
C VAL A 111 10.81 1.66 -5.96
N ALA A 112 10.21 1.91 -7.14
CA ALA A 112 10.89 2.51 -8.27
C ALA A 112 11.33 3.96 -7.99
N ALA A 113 10.46 4.77 -7.38
CA ALA A 113 10.78 6.15 -7.01
C ALA A 113 11.92 6.22 -5.98
N ILE A 114 11.88 5.37 -4.96
CA ILE A 114 12.94 5.27 -3.94
C ILE A 114 14.26 4.84 -4.59
N THR A 115 14.23 3.82 -5.45
CA THR A 115 15.42 3.36 -6.17
C THR A 115 16.02 4.49 -7.02
N THR A 116 15.18 5.22 -7.77
CA THR A 116 15.61 6.36 -8.60
C THR A 116 16.25 7.45 -7.75
N TYR A 117 15.62 7.83 -6.63
CA TYR A 117 16.15 8.81 -5.70
C TYR A 117 17.52 8.40 -5.13
N LEU A 118 17.66 7.13 -4.72
CA LEU A 118 18.91 6.61 -4.19
C LEU A 118 20.03 6.62 -5.25
N VAL A 119 19.73 6.23 -6.49
CA VAL A 119 20.70 6.28 -7.59
C VAL A 119 21.20 7.72 -7.82
N VAL A 120 20.28 8.69 -7.87
CA VAL A 120 20.64 10.11 -8.04
C VAL A 120 21.51 10.60 -6.88
N LEU A 121 21.16 10.28 -5.64
CA LEU A 121 21.97 10.67 -4.48
C LEU A 121 23.37 10.07 -4.50
N ILE A 122 23.49 8.79 -4.85
CA ILE A 122 24.80 8.12 -4.98
C ILE A 122 25.66 8.83 -6.03
N GLN A 123 25.07 9.14 -7.19
CA GLN A 123 25.76 9.84 -8.26
C GLN A 123 26.25 11.23 -7.82
N MET A 124 25.41 11.98 -7.11
CA MET A 124 25.80 13.29 -6.56
C MET A 124 26.92 13.19 -5.53
N ASN A 125 26.85 12.23 -4.62
CA ASN A 125 27.89 12.01 -3.61
C ASN A 125 29.24 11.61 -4.22
N ASN A 126 29.22 10.78 -5.27
CA ASN A 126 30.43 10.37 -5.99
C ASN A 126 31.02 11.50 -6.84
N TYR A 127 30.22 12.47 -7.28
CA TYR A 127 30.72 13.63 -8.02
C TYR A 127 31.43 14.65 -7.13
N GLN A 128 31.08 14.71 -5.84
CA GLN A 128 31.67 15.65 -4.88
C GLN A 128 32.97 15.14 -4.21
N ASN A 129 33.29 13.85 -4.34
CA ASN A 129 34.56 13.25 -3.86
C ASN A 129 35.52 13.05 -5.03
#